data_AF-A0A9E3QX52-F1
#
_entry.id   AF-A0A9E3QX52-F1
#
_cell.length_a   1.000
_cell.length_b   1.000
_cell.length_c   1.000
_cell.angle_alpha   90.00
_cell.angle_beta   90.00
_cell.angle_gamma   90.00
#
_symmetry.space_group_name_H-M   'P 1'
#
loop_
_entity.id
_entity.type
_entity.pdbx_description
1 polymer ?
#
loop_
_entity_poly.entity_id
_entity_poly.type
_entity_poly.pdbx_seq_one_letter_code
_entity_poly.pdbx_strand_id
1 'polypeptide(L)'
;MVLVLAWAALAAANPYLEQGRADFKALEFERSLGPLGLATEVKEQTSAERHESYDLLAQSLLALGRTREAEETYQRLLAQEPMAPEPRASPKVAAAFLAAKERLYPRPSVTLRRQPAPPERLLVEVRDPWAMVHHLIVRSGEQEQRLPAPADHLLNTALPEGATALVALSQKEALLAELTLDAAAGVAGRATGLTPAGEVRAAPSHRLPWLKWVLGAVAVGAAAAAGLLLFDAFLPRPVPPGITARSATLANADARAKAAAGWSFLGLTGAAAVGTLVVANLD
;
A
#
# COMPACT_ATOMS: atom_id res chain seq x y z
N MET A 1 -14.73 57.59 1.04
CA MET A 1 -14.94 57.01 2.39
C MET A 1 -15.84 55.80 2.18
N VAL A 2 -15.35 54.56 2.04
CA VAL A 2 -14.37 53.80 2.87
C VAL A 2 -14.95 53.54 4.27
N LEU A 3 -15.64 52.40 4.39
CA LEU A 3 -16.20 51.64 5.53
C LEU A 3 -17.43 50.89 4.93
N VAL A 4 -17.66 49.59 5.03
CA VAL A 4 -16.96 48.41 5.58
C VAL A 4 -17.30 47.27 4.59
N LEU A 5 -16.40 46.50 3.96
CA LEU A 5 -14.97 46.23 4.17
C LEU A 5 -14.59 45.39 5.40
N ALA A 6 -15.49 44.49 5.81
CA ALA A 6 -15.23 43.38 6.74
C ALA A 6 -16.13 42.16 6.44
N TRP A 7 -16.37 41.89 5.15
CA TRP A 7 -16.84 40.56 4.71
C TRP A 7 -15.66 39.60 4.82
N ALA A 8 -15.29 39.31 6.06
CA ALA A 8 -14.29 38.31 6.38
C ALA A 8 -14.87 36.96 5.96
N ALA A 9 -14.53 36.54 4.76
CA ALA A 9 -14.54 35.14 4.37
C ALA A 9 -13.54 34.39 5.25
N LEU A 10 -13.90 34.17 6.52
CA LEU A 10 -13.63 32.89 7.14
C LEU A 10 -14.21 31.88 6.15
N ALA A 11 -13.34 31.15 5.46
CA ALA A 11 -13.75 29.96 4.73
C ALA A 11 -14.59 29.15 5.73
N ALA A 12 -15.87 28.96 5.42
CA ALA A 12 -16.80 28.37 6.36
C ALA A 12 -16.41 26.90 6.52
N ALA A 13 -15.66 26.61 7.59
CA ALA A 13 -15.13 25.29 7.88
C ALA A 13 -16.25 24.26 7.78
N ASN A 14 -15.98 23.16 7.08
CA ASN A 14 -16.99 22.15 6.74
C ASN A 14 -17.76 21.73 8.02
N PRO A 15 -19.05 22.09 8.18
CA PRO A 15 -19.75 21.93 9.45
C PRO A 15 -19.93 20.46 9.82
N TYR A 16 -20.01 19.59 8.81
CA TYR A 16 -20.07 18.14 8.99
C TYR A 16 -18.73 17.56 9.47
N LEU A 17 -17.60 18.13 9.04
CA LEU A 17 -16.28 17.76 9.54
C LEU A 17 -16.11 18.19 11.01
N GLU A 18 -16.52 19.42 11.38
CA GLU A 18 -16.47 19.86 12.77
C GLU A 18 -17.34 19.02 13.70
N GLN A 19 -18.58 18.69 13.29
CA GLN A 19 -19.45 17.80 14.03
C GLN A 19 -18.86 16.38 14.13
N GLY A 20 -18.41 15.81 13.02
CA GLY A 20 -17.81 14.48 12.99
C GLY A 20 -16.53 14.38 13.84
N ARG A 21 -15.71 15.43 13.83
CA ARG A 21 -14.52 15.58 14.68
C ARG A 21 -14.88 15.70 16.16
N ALA A 22 -15.98 16.35 16.50
CA ALA A 22 -16.48 16.42 17.88
C ALA A 22 -16.96 15.05 18.38
N ASP A 23 -17.82 14.36 17.62
CA ASP A 23 -18.30 13.01 17.95
C ASP A 23 -17.13 12.01 18.03
N PHE A 24 -16.13 12.09 17.13
CA PHE A 24 -14.91 11.28 17.17
C PHE A 24 -14.09 11.50 18.46
N LYS A 25 -13.87 12.77 18.85
CA LYS A 25 -13.16 13.12 20.09
C LYS A 25 -13.91 12.68 21.35
N ALA A 26 -15.24 12.59 21.29
CA ALA A 26 -16.07 12.03 22.35
C ALA A 26 -16.08 10.48 22.38
N LEU A 27 -15.34 9.82 21.46
CA LEU A 27 -15.33 8.36 21.24
C LEU A 27 -16.69 7.79 20.79
N GLU A 28 -17.60 8.64 20.31
CA GLU A 28 -18.90 8.26 19.78
C GLU A 28 -18.79 7.82 18.31
N PHE A 29 -17.95 6.80 18.04
CA PHE A 29 -17.54 6.43 16.68
C PHE A 29 -18.72 6.17 15.73
N GLU A 30 -19.78 5.46 16.17
CA GLU A 30 -20.97 5.20 15.35
C GLU A 30 -21.71 6.50 14.97
N ARG A 31 -21.80 7.47 15.90
CA ARG A 31 -22.43 8.77 15.63
C ARG A 31 -21.62 9.60 14.63
N SER A 32 -20.29 9.55 14.75
CA SER A 32 -19.39 10.28 13.85
C SER A 32 -19.49 9.85 12.38
N LEU A 33 -19.93 8.61 12.08
CA LEU A 33 -19.97 8.08 10.71
C LEU A 33 -20.85 8.92 9.78
N GLY A 34 -22.00 9.41 10.26
CA GLY A 34 -22.93 10.21 9.47
C GLY A 34 -22.34 11.55 9.04
N PRO A 35 -21.95 12.43 9.98
CA PRO A 35 -21.31 13.71 9.68
C PRO A 35 -20.01 13.54 8.88
N LEU A 36 -19.13 12.58 9.23
CA LEU A 36 -17.89 12.36 8.48
C LEU A 36 -18.17 11.86 7.05
N GLY A 37 -19.17 11.01 6.85
CA GLY A 37 -19.64 10.61 5.52
C GLY A 37 -20.05 11.82 4.68
N LEU A 38 -20.94 12.67 5.19
CA LEU A 38 -21.36 13.91 4.53
C LEU A 38 -20.18 14.87 4.28
N ALA A 39 -19.22 14.96 5.20
CA ALA A 39 -18.03 15.77 5.03
C ALA A 39 -17.21 15.34 3.80
N THR A 40 -17.05 14.03 3.57
CA THR A 40 -16.33 13.51 2.40
C THR A 40 -16.98 13.85 1.04
N GLU A 41 -18.27 14.19 1.02
CA GLU A 41 -19.04 14.51 -0.19
C GLU A 41 -19.02 16.01 -0.55
N VAL A 42 -18.56 16.87 0.34
CA VAL A 42 -18.48 18.33 0.10
C VAL A 42 -17.49 18.62 -1.02
N LYS A 43 -17.95 19.31 -2.08
CA LYS A 43 -17.13 19.59 -3.27
C LYS A 43 -16.05 20.66 -3.03
N GLU A 44 -16.40 21.68 -2.26
CA GLU A 44 -15.59 22.90 -2.05
C GLU A 44 -14.60 22.79 -0.87
N GLN A 45 -14.40 21.58 -0.33
CA GLN A 45 -13.43 21.34 0.73
C GLN A 45 -11.98 21.39 0.22
N THR A 46 -11.08 21.93 1.06
CA THR A 46 -9.63 21.88 0.82
C THR A 46 -9.11 20.43 0.80
N SER A 47 -7.95 20.19 0.21
CA SER A 47 -7.30 18.86 0.26
C SER A 47 -7.00 18.42 1.70
N ALA A 48 -6.66 19.36 2.60
CA ALA A 48 -6.46 19.07 4.02
C ALA A 48 -7.74 18.61 4.72
N GLU A 49 -8.87 19.30 4.53
CA GLU A 49 -10.17 18.89 5.09
C GLU A 49 -10.66 17.56 4.48
N ARG A 50 -10.39 17.35 3.19
CA ARG A 50 -10.66 16.08 2.49
C ARG A 50 -9.90 14.95 3.17
N HIS A 51 -8.58 15.08 3.25
CA HIS A 51 -7.70 14.09 3.89
C HIS A 51 -8.17 13.79 5.34
N GLU A 52 -8.41 14.82 6.16
CA GLU A 52 -8.90 14.66 7.54
C GLU A 52 -10.26 13.96 7.62
N SER A 53 -11.23 14.32 6.76
CA SER A 53 -12.56 13.70 6.78
C SER A 53 -12.52 12.19 6.44
N TYR A 54 -11.72 11.80 5.46
CA TYR A 54 -11.49 10.39 5.12
C TYR A 54 -10.71 9.65 6.23
N ASP A 55 -9.68 10.29 6.81
CA ASP A 55 -8.88 9.71 7.91
C ASP A 55 -9.71 9.45 9.17
N LEU A 56 -10.55 10.41 9.59
CA LEU A 56 -11.43 10.25 10.75
C LEU A 56 -12.50 9.18 10.47
N LEU A 57 -13.10 9.17 9.27
CA LEU A 57 -14.13 8.19 8.91
C LEU A 57 -13.57 6.77 8.93
N ALA A 58 -12.41 6.54 8.31
CA ALA A 58 -11.75 5.24 8.31
C ALA A 58 -11.32 4.79 9.72
N GLN A 59 -10.87 5.71 10.57
CA GLN A 59 -10.55 5.42 11.97
C GLN A 59 -11.77 5.02 12.80
N SER A 60 -12.91 5.72 12.65
CA SER A 60 -14.17 5.32 13.31
C SER A 60 -14.61 3.92 12.87
N LEU A 61 -14.56 3.63 11.56
CA LEU A 61 -14.88 2.30 11.03
C LEU A 61 -13.95 1.22 11.61
N LEU A 62 -12.64 1.49 11.74
CA LEU A 62 -11.67 0.57 12.35
C LEU A 62 -11.88 0.37 13.85
N ALA A 63 -12.35 1.38 14.58
CA ALA A 63 -12.71 1.28 16.00
C ALA A 63 -13.94 0.38 16.20
N LEU A 64 -14.91 0.46 15.27
CA LEU A 64 -16.12 -0.37 15.23
C LEU A 64 -15.89 -1.78 14.64
N GLY A 65 -14.66 -2.11 14.25
CA GLY A 65 -14.33 -3.42 13.64
C GLY A 65 -14.67 -3.56 12.15
N ARG A 66 -15.19 -2.51 11.51
CA ARG A 66 -15.55 -2.44 10.08
C ARG A 66 -14.32 -2.24 9.18
N THR A 67 -13.33 -3.12 9.28
CA THR A 67 -12.03 -3.00 8.56
C THR A 67 -12.19 -2.84 7.05
N ARG A 68 -13.10 -3.60 6.43
CA ARG A 68 -13.34 -3.54 4.99
C ARG A 68 -13.88 -2.17 4.53
N GLU A 69 -14.85 -1.62 5.24
CA GLU A 69 -15.43 -0.30 4.94
C GLU A 69 -14.38 0.82 5.12
N ALA A 70 -13.44 0.64 6.05
CA ALA A 70 -12.30 1.55 6.22
C ALA A 70 -11.30 1.46 5.04
N GLU A 71 -10.95 0.25 4.58
CA GLU A 71 -10.14 0.05 3.36
C GLU A 71 -10.82 0.65 2.12
N GLU A 72 -12.14 0.50 1.97
CA GLU A 72 -12.92 1.06 0.87
C GLU A 72 -13.01 2.60 0.97
N THR A 73 -13.05 3.14 2.18
CA THR A 73 -12.95 4.59 2.45
C THR A 73 -11.57 5.14 2.06
N TYR A 74 -10.49 4.44 2.40
CA TYR A 74 -9.14 4.83 1.95
C TYR A 74 -8.93 4.68 0.44
N GLN A 75 -9.52 3.68 -0.21
CA GLN A 75 -9.52 3.60 -1.68
C GLN A 75 -10.22 4.80 -2.32
N ARG A 76 -11.33 5.31 -1.75
CA ARG A 76 -12.01 6.52 -2.24
C ARG A 76 -11.16 7.79 -2.09
N LEU A 77 -10.41 7.94 -0.99
CA LEU A 77 -9.44 9.01 -0.81
C LEU A 77 -8.33 8.90 -1.88
N LEU A 78 -7.67 7.75 -1.97
CA LEU A 78 -6.54 7.51 -2.85
C LEU A 78 -6.89 7.63 -4.34
N ALA A 79 -8.12 7.29 -4.75
CA ALA A 79 -8.59 7.51 -6.12
C ALA A 79 -8.70 9.00 -6.52
N GLN A 80 -8.91 9.89 -5.54
CA GLN A 80 -8.93 11.34 -5.74
C GLN A 80 -7.52 11.94 -5.56
N GLU A 81 -6.78 11.49 -4.56
CA GLU A 81 -5.45 11.95 -4.19
C GLU A 81 -4.47 10.75 -4.15
N PRO A 82 -3.91 10.31 -5.29
CA PRO A 82 -3.03 9.14 -5.36
C PRO A 82 -1.77 9.24 -4.48
N MET A 83 -1.39 10.49 -4.18
CA MET A 83 -0.23 10.87 -3.39
C MET A 83 -0.57 11.15 -1.91
N ALA A 84 -1.78 10.83 -1.45
CA ALA A 84 -2.19 11.06 -0.07
C ALA A 84 -1.15 10.46 0.92
N PRO A 85 -0.73 11.24 1.94
CA PRO A 85 0.24 10.77 2.93
C PRO A 85 -0.37 9.66 3.79
N GLU A 86 0.48 8.77 4.28
CA GLU A 86 0.07 7.72 5.23
C GLU A 86 -0.39 8.36 6.55
N PRO A 87 -1.53 7.92 7.12
CA PRO A 87 -2.06 8.46 8.37
C PRO A 87 -1.07 8.27 9.52
N ARG A 88 -0.81 9.34 10.28
CA ARG A 88 0.02 9.33 11.50
C ARG A 88 -0.74 8.74 12.69
N ALA A 89 -1.14 7.48 12.56
CA ALA A 89 -2.07 6.80 13.44
C ALA A 89 -1.51 5.46 13.97
N SER A 90 -2.35 4.66 14.63
CA SER A 90 -1.95 3.34 15.13
C SER A 90 -1.56 2.39 13.98
N PRO A 91 -0.72 1.35 14.24
CA PRO A 91 -0.32 0.38 13.20
C PRO A 91 -1.49 -0.31 12.48
N LYS A 92 -2.65 -0.45 13.14
CA LYS A 92 -3.88 -0.99 12.52
C LYS A 92 -4.43 -0.07 11.43
N VAL A 93 -4.35 1.24 11.63
CA VAL A 93 -4.84 2.26 10.69
C VAL A 93 -3.89 2.37 9.49
N ALA A 94 -2.58 2.43 9.77
CA ALA A 94 -1.53 2.35 8.75
C ALA A 94 -1.69 1.10 7.86
N ALA A 95 -1.88 -0.09 8.46
CA ALA A 95 -2.09 -1.33 7.71
C ALA A 95 -3.33 -1.29 6.79
N ALA A 96 -4.45 -0.72 7.25
CA ALA A 96 -5.65 -0.58 6.44
C ALA A 96 -5.45 0.40 5.26
N PHE A 97 -4.76 1.52 5.49
CA PHE A 97 -4.38 2.47 4.45
C PHE A 97 -3.45 1.84 3.41
N LEU A 98 -2.42 1.12 3.85
CA LEU A 98 -1.47 0.44 2.96
C LEU A 98 -2.13 -0.70 2.16
N ALA A 99 -3.06 -1.46 2.76
CA ALA A 99 -3.83 -2.48 2.06
C ALA A 99 -4.76 -1.88 0.99
N ALA A 100 -5.41 -0.75 1.31
CA ALA A 100 -6.19 0.04 0.36
C ALA A 100 -5.33 0.54 -0.82
N LYS A 101 -4.12 1.01 -0.52
CA LYS A 101 -3.15 1.55 -1.48
C LYS A 101 -2.57 0.48 -2.41
N GLU A 102 -2.18 -0.68 -1.89
CA GLU A 102 -1.68 -1.81 -2.71
C GLU A 102 -2.77 -2.37 -3.64
N ARG A 103 -4.04 -2.37 -3.21
CA ARG A 103 -5.17 -2.80 -4.06
C ARG A 103 -5.40 -1.86 -5.25
N LEU A 104 -5.19 -0.55 -5.07
CA LEU A 104 -5.40 0.46 -6.11
C LEU A 104 -4.15 0.71 -6.97
N TYR A 105 -2.96 0.59 -6.37
CA TYR A 105 -1.65 0.87 -6.97
C TYR A 105 -0.65 -0.24 -6.63
N PRO A 106 -0.68 -1.40 -7.32
CA PRO A 106 0.28 -2.48 -7.08
C PRO A 106 1.73 -2.06 -7.31
N ARG A 107 2.66 -2.49 -6.45
CA ARG A 107 4.08 -2.11 -6.59
C ARG A 107 4.80 -2.83 -7.75
N PRO A 108 5.68 -2.15 -8.52
CA PRO A 108 5.87 -0.71 -8.59
C PRO A 108 4.77 -0.03 -9.43
N SER A 109 4.22 1.07 -8.93
CA SER A 109 3.26 1.90 -9.67
C SER A 109 3.82 3.31 -9.82
N VAL A 110 4.40 3.60 -10.98
CA VAL A 110 4.88 4.94 -11.35
C VAL A 110 4.40 5.26 -12.75
N THR A 111 3.80 6.45 -12.94
CA THR A 111 3.33 6.92 -14.25
C THR A 111 3.88 8.31 -14.53
N LEU A 112 4.51 8.46 -15.70
CA LEU A 112 4.99 9.74 -16.23
C LEU A 112 4.00 10.23 -17.29
N ARG A 113 3.52 11.47 -17.17
CA ARG A 113 2.60 12.08 -18.15
C ARG A 113 3.09 13.46 -18.57
N ARG A 114 3.39 13.62 -19.85
CA ARG A 114 3.68 14.94 -20.44
C ARG A 114 2.44 15.84 -20.34
N GLN A 115 2.63 17.05 -19.83
CA GLN A 115 1.61 18.09 -19.76
C GLN A 115 1.88 19.16 -20.84
N PRO A 116 0.87 19.92 -21.29
CA PRO A 116 1.08 21.02 -22.23
C PRO A 116 2.04 22.08 -21.67
N ALA A 117 3.08 22.40 -22.44
CA ALA A 117 4.13 23.35 -22.06
C ALA A 117 4.69 24.07 -23.31
N PRO A 118 5.35 25.24 -23.15
CA PRO A 118 6.12 25.86 -24.22
C PRO A 118 7.19 24.91 -24.79
N PRO A 119 7.61 25.03 -26.07
CA PRO A 119 8.54 24.09 -26.70
C PRO A 119 9.87 23.90 -25.98
N GLU A 120 10.38 24.96 -25.35
CA GLU A 120 11.64 24.96 -24.58
C GLU A 120 11.51 24.35 -23.16
N ARG A 121 10.31 23.90 -22.78
CA ARG A 121 10.00 23.41 -21.43
C ARG A 121 9.42 22.01 -21.46
N LEU A 122 9.94 21.16 -20.57
CA LEU A 122 9.35 19.88 -20.25
C LEU A 122 8.56 20.03 -18.95
N LEU A 123 7.24 19.96 -19.06
CA LEU A 123 6.32 19.80 -17.92
C LEU A 123 5.84 18.35 -17.88
N VAL A 124 6.17 17.61 -16.83
CA VAL A 124 5.75 16.21 -16.64
C VAL A 124 5.16 16.03 -15.26
N GLU A 125 3.96 15.45 -15.23
CA GLU A 125 3.31 14.95 -14.03
C GLU A 125 3.87 13.55 -13.72
N VAL A 126 4.46 13.41 -12.53
CA VAL A 126 5.10 12.19 -12.01
C VAL A 126 4.21 11.61 -10.92
N ARG A 127 3.32 10.69 -11.28
CA ARG A 127 2.48 9.97 -10.31
C ARG A 127 3.26 8.79 -9.75
N ASP A 128 3.69 8.90 -8.49
CA ASP A 128 4.43 7.87 -7.77
C ASP A 128 3.84 7.68 -6.37
N PRO A 129 2.67 7.01 -6.24
CA PRO A 129 2.00 6.82 -4.95
C PRO A 129 2.91 6.29 -3.83
N TRP A 130 3.96 5.55 -4.18
CA TRP A 130 4.84 4.86 -3.24
C TRP A 130 6.12 5.63 -2.90
N ALA A 131 6.36 6.81 -3.47
CA ALA A 131 7.61 7.56 -3.35
C ALA A 131 8.85 6.71 -3.67
N MET A 132 8.75 5.87 -4.70
CA MET A 132 9.84 5.00 -5.18
C MET A 132 10.84 5.72 -6.09
N VAL A 133 10.44 6.81 -6.75
CA VAL A 133 11.28 7.60 -7.66
C VAL A 133 12.28 8.40 -6.84
N HIS A 134 13.54 7.99 -6.89
CA HIS A 134 14.63 8.71 -6.23
C HIS A 134 15.10 9.90 -7.09
N HIS A 135 15.10 9.71 -8.41
CA HIS A 135 15.54 10.71 -9.37
C HIS A 135 15.03 10.37 -10.77
N LEU A 136 15.16 11.33 -11.67
CA LEU A 136 14.79 11.24 -13.07
C LEU A 136 16.04 11.42 -13.95
N ILE A 137 16.03 10.86 -15.16
CA ILE A 137 17.06 11.09 -16.18
C ILE A 137 16.38 11.56 -17.47
N VAL A 138 16.83 12.69 -18.01
CA VAL A 138 16.50 13.09 -19.39
C VAL A 138 17.61 12.60 -20.30
N ARG A 139 17.26 11.83 -21.33
CA ARG A 139 18.19 11.34 -22.36
C ARG A 139 18.12 12.22 -23.59
N SER A 140 19.27 12.66 -24.10
CA SER A 140 19.43 13.33 -25.39
C SER A 140 20.64 12.72 -26.13
N GLY A 141 20.38 11.84 -27.09
CA GLY A 141 21.43 11.06 -27.75
C GLY A 141 22.25 10.24 -26.74
N GLU A 142 23.56 10.52 -26.65
CA GLU A 142 24.48 9.91 -25.69
C GLU A 142 24.55 10.66 -24.34
N GLN A 143 23.89 11.82 -24.22
CA GLN A 143 23.90 12.64 -23.00
C GLN A 143 22.75 12.25 -22.06
N GLU A 144 23.08 12.02 -20.79
CA GLU A 144 22.10 11.80 -19.72
C GLU A 144 22.18 12.93 -18.69
N GLN A 145 21.07 13.67 -18.51
CA GLN A 145 20.95 14.71 -17.48
C GLN A 145 20.15 14.16 -16.29
N ARG A 146 20.81 14.05 -15.13
CA ARG A 146 20.17 13.64 -13.87
C ARG A 146 19.40 14.81 -13.24
N LEU A 147 18.15 14.59 -12.88
CA LEU A 147 17.25 15.54 -12.23
C LEU A 147 16.73 14.93 -10.91
N PRO A 148 16.53 15.72 -9.83
CA PRO A 148 15.89 15.21 -8.61
C PRO A 148 14.42 14.84 -8.87
N ALA A 149 13.86 13.97 -8.03
CA ALA A 149 12.42 13.74 -8.03
C ALA A 149 11.66 15.03 -7.62
N PRO A 150 10.56 15.39 -8.31
CA PRO A 150 9.80 16.61 -7.99
C PRO A 150 9.02 16.44 -6.67
N ALA A 151 9.12 17.44 -5.78
CA ALA A 151 8.45 17.43 -4.48
C ALA A 151 6.91 17.60 -4.58
N ASP A 152 6.44 18.24 -5.64
CA ASP A 152 5.04 18.57 -5.94
C ASP A 152 4.45 17.71 -7.07
N HIS A 153 5.14 16.63 -7.45
CA HIS A 153 4.80 15.72 -8.55
C HIS A 153 4.86 16.37 -9.94
N LEU A 154 5.28 17.63 -10.08
CA LEU A 154 5.38 18.33 -11.35
C LEU A 154 6.84 18.69 -11.66
N LEU A 155 7.48 17.88 -12.51
CA LEU A 155 8.76 18.26 -13.08
C LEU A 155 8.55 19.39 -14.09
N ASN A 156 9.08 20.58 -13.79
CA ASN A 156 9.21 21.70 -14.72
C ASN A 156 10.69 22.01 -14.95
N THR A 157 11.22 21.59 -16.09
CA THR A 157 12.62 21.82 -16.49
C THR A 157 12.70 22.42 -17.89
N ALA A 158 13.85 23.01 -18.24
CA ALA A 158 14.19 23.22 -19.65
C ALA A 158 14.23 21.86 -20.36
N LEU A 159 13.69 21.78 -21.57
CA LEU A 159 13.81 20.61 -22.43
C LEU A 159 15.18 20.66 -23.15
N PRO A 160 16.10 19.71 -22.92
CA PRO A 160 17.36 19.67 -23.66
C PRO A 160 17.09 19.47 -25.15
N GLU A 161 17.86 20.14 -26.00
CA GLU A 161 17.80 19.91 -27.44
C GLU A 161 18.15 18.44 -27.74
N GLY A 162 17.37 17.80 -28.62
CA GLY A 162 17.51 16.37 -28.93
C GLY A 162 16.99 15.40 -27.87
N ALA A 163 16.34 15.86 -26.80
CA ALA A 163 15.82 14.97 -25.76
C ALA A 163 14.79 13.96 -26.29
N THR A 164 15.07 12.67 -26.12
CA THR A 164 14.28 11.54 -26.65
C THR A 164 13.45 10.82 -25.59
N ALA A 165 13.86 10.85 -24.32
CA ALA A 165 13.16 10.15 -23.24
C ALA A 165 13.36 10.83 -21.88
N LEU A 166 12.35 10.71 -21.02
CA LEU A 166 12.44 10.92 -19.57
C LEU A 166 12.25 9.58 -18.87
N VAL A 167 13.20 9.23 -18.01
CA VAL A 167 13.27 7.95 -17.30
C VAL A 167 13.15 8.20 -15.81
N ALA A 168 12.32 7.41 -15.11
CA ALA A 168 12.20 7.43 -13.65
C ALA A 168 12.88 6.21 -13.03
N LEU A 169 13.79 6.46 -12.09
CA LEU A 169 14.64 5.46 -11.48
C LEU A 169 14.48 5.42 -9.95
N SER A 170 14.54 4.21 -9.40
CA SER A 170 14.57 3.97 -7.96
C SER A 170 15.95 4.27 -7.34
N GLN A 171 16.04 4.22 -6.01
CA GLN A 171 17.32 4.33 -5.29
C GLN A 171 18.33 3.23 -5.69
N LYS A 172 17.85 2.05 -6.13
CA LYS A 172 18.69 0.94 -6.61
C LYS A 172 18.96 1.01 -8.12
N GLU A 173 18.77 2.18 -8.74
CA GLU A 173 18.91 2.43 -10.19
C GLU A 173 18.01 1.54 -11.08
N ALA A 174 16.98 0.91 -10.50
CA ALA A 174 16.00 0.12 -11.25
C ALA A 174 14.97 1.03 -11.95
N LEU A 175 14.66 0.69 -13.21
CA LEU A 175 13.65 1.36 -14.04
C LEU A 175 12.25 1.22 -13.46
N LEU A 176 11.59 2.35 -13.18
CA LEU A 176 10.22 2.42 -12.69
C LEU A 176 9.24 2.82 -13.79
N ALA A 177 9.60 3.81 -14.60
CA ALA A 177 8.79 4.28 -15.73
C ALA A 177 9.68 4.98 -16.79
N GLU A 178 9.21 5.00 -18.04
CA GLU A 178 9.84 5.73 -19.15
C GLU A 178 8.75 6.45 -19.96
N LEU A 179 9.06 7.67 -20.40
CA LEU A 179 8.22 8.53 -21.23
C LEU A 179 9.03 8.98 -22.44
N THR A 180 8.64 8.56 -23.63
CA THR A 180 9.24 9.03 -24.88
C THR A 180 8.86 10.49 -25.15
N LEU A 181 9.84 11.27 -25.57
CA LEU A 181 9.73 12.70 -25.86
C LEU A 181 9.87 12.92 -27.37
N ASP A 182 8.80 12.67 -28.11
CA ASP A 182 8.81 12.90 -29.56
C ASP A 182 9.01 14.40 -29.85
N ALA A 183 10.10 14.72 -30.55
CA ALA A 183 10.47 16.08 -30.95
C ALA A 183 9.46 16.72 -31.92
N ALA A 184 8.68 15.89 -32.63
CA ALA A 184 7.72 16.34 -33.63
C ALA A 184 6.37 16.84 -33.07
N ALA A 185 6.11 16.72 -31.76
CA ALA A 185 4.83 17.11 -31.14
C ALA A 185 4.67 18.64 -30.91
N GLY A 186 5.39 19.46 -31.68
CA GLY A 186 5.31 20.91 -31.62
C GLY A 186 4.32 21.48 -32.66
N VAL A 187 3.32 22.22 -32.17
CA VAL A 187 2.47 23.16 -32.95
C VAL A 187 1.51 22.51 -33.97
N ALA A 188 0.45 21.87 -33.47
CA ALA A 188 -0.90 22.01 -34.06
C ALA A 188 -1.98 21.61 -33.04
N GLY A 189 -2.81 22.57 -32.62
CA GLY A 189 -4.03 22.26 -31.87
C GLY A 189 -5.07 21.60 -32.78
N ARG A 190 -5.21 20.28 -32.72
CA ARG A 190 -6.37 19.59 -33.31
C ARG A 190 -6.82 18.46 -32.40
N ALA A 191 -7.98 18.64 -31.76
CA ALA A 191 -8.68 17.57 -31.09
C ALA A 191 -9.27 16.61 -32.14
N THR A 192 -8.51 15.58 -32.49
CA THR A 192 -9.05 14.37 -33.16
C THR A 192 -9.37 13.32 -32.10
N GLY A 193 -10.56 12.72 -32.20
CA GLY A 193 -11.15 11.96 -31.12
C GLY A 193 -10.43 10.67 -30.76
N LEU A 194 -10.60 10.29 -29.49
CA LEU A 194 -10.59 8.93 -28.93
C LEU A 194 -9.99 7.83 -29.84
N THR A 195 -8.69 7.64 -29.73
CA THR A 195 -8.05 6.34 -29.96
C THR A 195 -7.48 5.87 -28.61
N PRO A 196 -7.71 4.61 -28.21
CA PRO A 196 -7.39 4.16 -26.85
C PRO A 196 -5.88 3.93 -26.65
N ALA A 197 -5.44 4.21 -25.42
CA ALA A 197 -4.22 3.72 -24.76
C ALA A 197 -3.02 3.37 -25.65
N GLY A 198 -2.05 4.27 -25.72
CA GLY A 198 -0.67 3.90 -26.08
C GLY A 198 -0.16 2.84 -25.11
N GLU A 199 0.33 1.73 -25.66
CA GLU A 199 0.69 0.53 -24.92
C GLU A 199 1.94 0.76 -24.06
N VAL A 200 1.77 0.89 -22.74
CA VAL A 200 2.90 0.98 -21.79
C VAL A 200 3.60 -0.37 -21.77
N ARG A 201 4.73 -0.45 -22.47
CA ARG A 201 5.55 -1.66 -22.55
C ARG A 201 6.32 -1.88 -21.24
N ALA A 202 5.64 -2.41 -20.24
CA ALA A 202 6.25 -2.83 -18.98
C ALA A 202 7.43 -3.77 -19.25
N ALA A 203 8.58 -3.50 -18.63
CA ALA A 203 9.76 -4.34 -18.78
C ALA A 203 9.46 -5.78 -18.30
N PRO A 204 9.94 -6.82 -19.03
CA PRO A 204 9.66 -8.21 -18.66
C PRO A 204 10.39 -8.58 -17.36
N SER A 205 9.69 -8.49 -16.23
CA SER A 205 10.22 -9.01 -14.97
C SER A 205 10.33 -10.54 -15.07
N HIS A 206 11.55 -11.07 -15.03
CA HIS A 206 11.83 -12.50 -15.06
C HIS A 206 11.48 -13.18 -13.71
N ARG A 207 10.22 -13.07 -13.25
CA ARG A 207 9.71 -13.81 -12.09
C ARG A 207 9.46 -15.27 -12.51
N LEU A 208 10.48 -16.12 -12.30
CA LEU A 208 10.46 -17.56 -12.60
C LEU A 208 9.24 -18.26 -11.94
N PRO A 209 8.21 -18.67 -12.70
CA PRO A 209 6.92 -19.07 -12.12
C PRO A 209 6.98 -20.43 -11.41
N TRP A 210 7.99 -21.25 -11.71
CA TRP A 210 8.18 -22.58 -11.11
C TRP A 210 8.62 -22.53 -9.63
N LEU A 211 9.23 -21.43 -9.18
CA LEU A 211 9.76 -21.31 -7.82
C LEU A 211 8.65 -21.37 -6.75
N LYS A 212 7.46 -20.83 -7.07
CA LYS A 212 6.26 -20.91 -6.21
C LYS A 212 5.80 -22.35 -5.98
N TRP A 213 5.90 -23.20 -6.99
CA TRP A 213 5.51 -24.61 -6.91
C TRP A 213 6.49 -25.43 -6.07
N VAL A 214 7.80 -25.16 -6.18
CA VAL A 214 8.82 -25.84 -5.37
C VAL A 214 8.72 -25.48 -3.89
N LEU A 215 8.53 -24.19 -3.57
CA LEU A 215 8.32 -23.75 -2.18
C LEU A 215 7.02 -24.31 -1.57
N GLY A 216 5.94 -24.39 -2.36
CA GLY A 216 4.69 -25.03 -1.93
C GLY A 216 4.86 -26.52 -1.60
N ALA A 217 5.60 -27.26 -2.43
CA ALA A 217 5.83 -28.69 -2.23
C ALA A 217 6.61 -28.99 -0.93
N VAL A 218 7.62 -28.18 -0.60
CA VAL A 218 8.41 -28.34 0.64
C VAL A 218 7.56 -28.12 1.89
N ALA A 219 6.68 -27.12 1.88
CA ALA A 219 5.80 -26.82 3.02
C ALA A 219 4.80 -27.96 3.31
N VAL A 220 4.21 -28.56 2.27
CA VAL A 220 3.28 -29.69 2.40
C VAL A 220 4.00 -30.95 2.92
N GLY A 221 5.22 -31.22 2.44
CA GLY A 221 6.03 -32.35 2.93
C GLY A 221 6.36 -32.27 4.42
N ALA A 222 6.74 -31.08 4.91
CA ALA A 222 7.03 -30.86 6.32
C ALA A 222 5.80 -31.07 7.22
N ALA A 223 4.62 -30.60 6.80
CA ALA A 223 3.37 -30.79 7.52
C ALA A 223 2.95 -32.27 7.60
N ALA A 224 3.11 -33.03 6.51
CA ALA A 224 2.81 -34.46 6.49
C ALA A 224 3.74 -35.28 7.43
N ALA A 225 5.04 -34.97 7.45
CA ALA A 225 6.00 -35.63 8.34
C ALA A 225 5.70 -35.35 9.83
N ALA A 226 5.35 -34.10 10.16
CA ALA A 226 4.91 -33.73 11.51
C ALA A 226 3.61 -34.45 11.92
N GLY A 227 2.66 -34.60 10.99
CA GLY A 227 1.41 -35.34 11.18
C GLY A 227 1.62 -36.84 11.45
N LEU A 228 2.63 -37.46 10.86
CA LEU A 228 2.92 -38.89 11.05
C LEU A 228 3.56 -39.16 12.43
N LEU A 229 4.49 -38.30 12.87
CA LEU A 229 5.07 -38.34 14.22
C LEU A 229 4.02 -38.04 15.31
N LEU A 230 3.05 -37.18 14.99
CA LEU A 230 1.86 -36.92 15.80
C LEU A 230 1.08 -38.20 16.10
N PHE A 231 0.81 -39.01 15.09
CA PHE A 231 -0.02 -40.21 15.21
C PHE A 231 0.62 -41.25 16.13
N ASP A 232 1.92 -41.52 15.99
CA ASP A 232 2.66 -42.47 16.83
C ASP A 232 2.68 -42.07 18.32
N ALA A 233 2.75 -40.77 18.61
CA ALA A 233 2.72 -40.26 19.99
C ALA A 233 1.38 -40.47 20.72
N PHE A 234 0.28 -40.69 19.99
CA PHE A 234 -1.06 -40.93 20.55
C PHE A 234 -1.49 -42.40 20.53
N LEU A 235 -0.73 -43.31 19.91
CA LEU A 235 -1.03 -44.74 19.96
C LEU A 235 -0.82 -45.29 21.38
N PRO A 236 -1.76 -46.10 21.90
CA PRO A 236 -1.63 -46.68 23.24
C PRO A 236 -0.49 -47.70 23.27
N ARG A 237 0.59 -47.36 23.98
CA ARG A 237 1.72 -48.27 24.15
C ARG A 237 1.32 -49.47 25.04
N PRO A 238 1.69 -50.71 24.68
CA PRO A 238 1.38 -51.89 25.49
C PRO A 238 2.06 -51.76 26.86
N VAL A 239 1.29 -51.95 27.93
CA VAL A 239 1.80 -51.86 29.30
C VAL A 239 2.60 -53.12 29.63
N PRO A 240 3.87 -53.01 30.07
CA PRO A 240 4.65 -54.16 30.52
C PRO A 240 3.96 -54.93 31.66
N PRO A 241 3.98 -56.27 31.66
CA PRO A 241 3.44 -57.06 32.74
C PRO A 241 4.15 -56.74 34.07
N GLY A 242 3.38 -56.64 35.16
CA GLY A 242 3.89 -56.29 36.49
C GLY A 242 3.76 -54.81 36.89
N ILE A 243 3.37 -53.93 35.96
CA ILE A 243 3.11 -52.50 36.28
C ILE A 243 1.65 -52.33 36.75
N THR A 244 1.44 -51.67 37.89
CA THR A 244 0.09 -51.40 38.40
C THR A 244 -0.62 -50.35 37.53
N ALA A 245 -1.95 -50.43 37.43
CA ALA A 245 -2.75 -49.49 36.64
C ALA A 245 -2.45 -48.02 36.99
N ARG A 246 -2.27 -47.71 38.29
CA ARG A 246 -1.93 -46.36 38.77
C ARG A 246 -0.58 -45.85 38.26
N SER A 247 0.45 -46.70 38.22
CA SER A 247 1.77 -46.34 37.67
C SER A 247 1.73 -46.16 36.15
N ALA A 248 0.94 -46.96 35.43
CA ALA A 248 0.71 -46.76 34.00
C ALA A 248 -0.02 -45.44 33.70
N THR A 249 -1.00 -45.05 34.53
CA THR A 249 -1.69 -43.74 34.39
C THR A 249 -0.73 -42.57 34.58
N LEU A 250 0.16 -42.63 35.58
CA LEU A 250 1.15 -41.57 35.83
C LEU A 250 2.18 -41.45 34.68
N ALA A 251 2.67 -42.57 34.16
CA ALA A 251 3.58 -42.57 33.01
C ALA A 251 2.94 -41.95 31.75
N ASN A 252 1.66 -42.27 31.49
CA ASN A 252 0.91 -41.67 30.37
C ASN A 252 0.61 -40.17 30.58
N ALA A 253 0.44 -39.72 31.82
CA ALA A 253 0.27 -38.29 32.12
C ALA A 253 1.55 -37.49 31.86
N ASP A 254 2.70 -37.99 32.31
CA ASP A 254 4.02 -37.38 32.06
C ASP A 254 4.36 -37.34 30.55
N ALA A 255 4.10 -38.43 29.82
CA ALA A 255 4.28 -38.47 28.37
C ALA A 255 3.43 -37.40 27.64
N ARG A 256 2.16 -37.23 28.05
CA ARG A 256 1.27 -36.19 27.49
C ARG A 256 1.73 -34.78 27.86
N ALA A 257 2.22 -34.55 29.07
CA ALA A 257 2.75 -33.26 29.50
C ALA A 257 4.01 -32.87 28.71
N LYS A 258 4.93 -33.83 28.48
CA LYS A 258 6.13 -33.64 27.66
C LYS A 258 5.80 -33.38 26.19
N ALA A 259 4.82 -34.09 25.63
CA ALA A 259 4.31 -33.79 24.30
C ALA A 259 3.76 -32.35 24.23
N ALA A 260 2.88 -31.96 25.16
CA ALA A 260 2.31 -30.61 25.23
C ALA A 260 3.36 -29.50 25.33
N ALA A 261 4.42 -29.69 26.12
CA ALA A 261 5.54 -28.74 26.20
C ALA A 261 6.33 -28.64 24.87
N GLY A 262 6.50 -29.76 24.15
CA GLY A 262 7.10 -29.77 22.82
C GLY A 262 6.29 -28.98 21.78
N TRP A 263 4.95 -28.99 21.89
CA TRP A 263 4.07 -28.17 21.03
C TRP A 263 4.28 -26.67 21.20
N SER A 264 4.50 -26.21 22.44
CA SER A 264 4.78 -24.79 22.71
C SER A 264 6.06 -24.31 22.03
N PHE A 265 7.11 -25.15 22.00
CA PHE A 265 8.36 -24.84 21.31
C PHE A 265 8.20 -24.89 19.78
N LEU A 266 7.57 -25.94 19.24
CA LEU A 266 7.37 -26.08 17.79
C LEU A 266 6.49 -24.98 17.20
N GLY A 267 5.42 -24.58 17.91
CA GLY A 267 4.56 -23.46 17.52
C GLY A 267 5.31 -22.12 17.42
N LEU A 268 6.22 -21.85 18.36
CA LEU A 268 7.08 -20.65 18.34
C LEU A 268 8.06 -20.68 17.16
N THR A 269 8.72 -21.82 16.90
CA THR A 269 9.66 -21.94 15.75
C THR A 269 8.95 -21.91 14.39
N GLY A 270 7.76 -22.50 14.28
CA GLY A 270 6.96 -22.50 13.05
C GLY A 270 6.45 -21.11 12.70
N ALA A 271 5.96 -20.36 13.68
CA ALA A 271 5.54 -18.97 13.49
C ALA A 271 6.72 -18.07 13.05
N ALA A 272 7.91 -18.26 13.63
CA ALA A 272 9.12 -17.53 13.24
C ALA A 272 9.53 -17.83 11.78
N ALA A 273 9.54 -19.11 11.38
CA ALA A 273 9.93 -19.52 10.03
C ALA A 273 8.97 -19.00 8.95
N VAL A 274 7.65 -19.07 9.18
CA VAL A 274 6.64 -18.49 8.28
C VAL A 274 6.76 -16.97 8.24
N GLY A 275 7.03 -16.32 9.38
CA GLY A 275 7.30 -14.88 9.46
C GLY A 275 8.46 -14.44 8.55
N THR A 276 9.62 -15.10 8.65
CA THR A 276 10.77 -14.78 7.77
C THR A 276 10.51 -15.05 6.29
N LEU A 277 9.70 -16.06 5.94
CA LEU A 277 9.40 -16.41 4.54
C LEU A 277 8.36 -15.48 3.91
N VAL A 278 7.50 -14.85 4.72
CA VAL A 278 6.63 -13.74 4.30
C VAL A 278 7.44 -12.46 4.13
N VAL A 279 8.34 -12.13 5.08
CA VAL A 279 9.21 -10.95 4.97
C VAL A 279 10.13 -11.03 3.74
N ALA A 280 10.72 -12.19 3.45
CA ALA A 280 11.59 -12.38 2.28
C ALA A 280 10.85 -12.43 0.91
N ASN A 281 9.52 -12.29 0.89
CA ASN A 281 8.69 -12.17 -0.33
C ASN A 281 8.07 -10.77 -0.48
N LEU A 282 8.43 -9.82 0.37
CA LEU A 282 7.94 -8.43 0.38
C LEU A 282 8.98 -7.40 -0.11
N ASP A 283 10.16 -7.86 -0.55
CA ASP A 283 11.16 -7.13 -1.35
C ASP A 283 11.03 -7.44 -2.85
#